data_AF-A0A0K9FFC3-F1
#
_entry.id   AF-A0A0K9FFC3-F1
#
_cell.length_a   1.000
_cell.length_b   1.000
_cell.length_c   1.000
_cell.angle_alpha   90.00
_cell.angle_beta   90.00
_cell.angle_gamma   90.00
#
_symmetry.space_group_name_H-M   'P 1'
#
loop_
_entity.id
_entity.type
_entity.pdbx_description
1 polymer ?
#
loop_
_entity_poly.entity_id
_entity_poly.type
_entity_poly.pdbx_seq_one_letter_code
_entity_poly.pdbx_strand_id
1 'polypeptide(L)'
;MNKANRELRKNQGYMKRAWHKFKGSAAHHIVAGDHSNLHAQRARDVLERLKINVNGADNGVYLKHMDPNSIQPGAYHRVIHTDEYFKNVASRLEFAESLGRTKARDAVIAELENIRNDLSFNVKIW
;
A
#
# COMPACT_ATOMS: atom_id res chain seq x y z
N MET A 1 8.06 16.74 5.77
CA MET A 1 8.42 15.46 5.12
C MET A 1 7.60 14.36 5.79
N ASN A 2 6.64 13.73 5.09
CA ASN A 2 5.63 12.85 5.71
C ASN A 2 6.26 11.63 6.41
N LYS A 3 5.72 11.26 7.59
CA LYS A 3 6.15 10.14 8.45
C LYS A 3 6.38 8.83 7.67
N ALA A 4 5.52 8.56 6.68
CA ALA A 4 5.62 7.45 5.74
C ALA A 4 6.98 7.39 5.01
N ASN A 5 7.45 8.52 4.47
CA ASN A 5 8.73 8.59 3.75
C ASN A 5 9.92 8.26 4.65
N ARG A 6 9.83 8.57 5.95
CA ARG A 6 10.90 8.31 6.92
C ARG A 6 10.98 6.84 7.30
N GLU A 7 9.83 6.19 7.49
CA GLU A 7 9.79 4.77 7.85
C GLU A 7 10.17 3.86 6.68
N LEU A 8 9.77 4.19 5.44
CA LEU A 8 10.18 3.45 4.24
C LEU A 8 11.69 3.44 4.00
N ARG A 9 12.42 4.47 4.44
CA ARG A 9 13.87 4.58 4.21
C ARG A 9 14.70 3.56 5.02
N LYS A 10 14.13 2.94 6.06
CA LYS A 10 14.88 2.12 7.03
C LYS A 10 15.07 0.65 6.62
N ASN A 11 14.31 0.10 5.68
CA ASN A 11 14.24 -1.35 5.42
C ASN A 11 14.98 -1.81 4.13
N GLN A 12 16.19 -1.31 3.88
CA GLN A 12 16.93 -1.63 2.64
C GLN A 12 17.48 -3.08 2.60
N GLY A 13 16.69 -4.03 2.11
CA GLY A 13 17.13 -5.39 1.79
C GLY A 13 16.25 -6.07 0.72
N TYR A 14 16.87 -6.43 -0.41
CA TYR A 14 16.42 -7.35 -1.48
C TYR A 14 14.98 -7.23 -2.04
N MET A 15 14.69 -6.19 -2.84
CA MET A 15 13.83 -6.19 -4.07
C MET A 15 13.64 -4.73 -4.56
N LYS A 16 14.63 -4.23 -5.30
CA LYS A 16 14.98 -2.79 -5.46
C LYS A 16 14.10 -1.91 -6.39
N ARG A 17 12.87 -2.28 -6.79
CA ARG A 17 12.01 -1.40 -7.64
C ARG A 17 10.94 -0.63 -6.86
N ALA A 18 10.10 -1.32 -6.09
CA ALA A 18 9.00 -0.70 -5.33
C ALA A 18 9.50 0.20 -4.18
N TRP A 19 10.68 -0.11 -3.66
CA TRP A 19 11.31 0.55 -2.51
C TRP A 19 12.32 1.64 -2.91
N HIS A 20 12.69 1.70 -4.19
CA HIS A 20 13.61 2.72 -4.68
C HIS A 20 12.84 3.98 -5.03
N LYS A 21 13.19 5.07 -4.36
CA LYS A 21 12.60 6.37 -4.57
C LYS A 21 13.34 7.11 -5.69
N PHE A 22 12.73 7.17 -6.87
CA PHE A 22 13.22 8.01 -7.96
C PHE A 22 12.75 9.46 -7.81
N LYS A 23 13.41 10.39 -8.52
CA LYS A 23 12.97 11.79 -8.58
C LYS A 23 11.56 11.86 -9.16
N GLY A 24 10.68 12.63 -8.52
CA GLY A 24 9.29 12.81 -8.93
C GLY A 24 8.31 11.77 -8.38
N SER A 25 8.76 10.84 -7.52
CA SER A 25 7.87 9.92 -6.79
C SER A 25 7.48 10.41 -5.41
N ALA A 26 6.40 9.84 -4.89
CA ALA A 26 5.92 10.06 -3.53
C ALA A 26 5.56 8.72 -2.88
N ALA A 27 5.71 8.64 -1.56
CA ALA A 27 5.14 7.54 -0.80
C ALA A 27 3.61 7.56 -0.93
N HIS A 28 3.05 6.38 -1.14
CA HIS A 28 1.63 6.09 -1.13
C HIS A 28 1.36 5.02 -0.07
N HIS A 29 0.32 5.23 0.73
CA HIS A 29 -0.16 4.19 1.63
C HIS A 29 -1.16 3.32 0.87
N ILE A 30 -0.96 2.00 0.92
CA ILE A 30 -1.89 1.03 0.31
C ILE A 30 -3.27 1.14 0.98
N VAL A 31 -3.27 1.06 2.31
CA VAL A 31 -4.43 1.44 3.13
C VAL A 31 -4.32 2.92 3.46
N ALA A 32 -5.21 3.74 2.89
CA ALA A 32 -5.24 5.16 3.16
C ALA A 32 -5.54 5.43 4.65
N GLY A 33 -4.66 6.20 5.32
CA GLY A 33 -4.75 6.44 6.76
C GLY A 33 -5.84 7.43 7.18
N ASP A 34 -6.20 8.37 6.31
CA ASP A 34 -7.04 9.54 6.59
C ASP A 34 -8.18 9.75 5.58
N HIS A 35 -8.32 8.89 4.58
CA HIS A 35 -9.41 9.00 3.61
C HIS A 35 -10.75 8.60 4.25
N SER A 36 -11.80 9.39 4.01
CA SER A 36 -13.16 9.20 4.56
C SER A 36 -13.98 8.11 3.87
N ASN A 37 -13.40 7.37 2.93
CA ASN A 37 -14.12 6.33 2.20
C ASN A 37 -14.38 5.14 3.14
N LEU A 38 -15.58 4.59 3.11
CA LEU A 38 -15.98 3.47 3.98
C LEU A 38 -15.07 2.24 3.80
N HIS A 39 -14.65 1.94 2.57
CA HIS A 39 -13.74 0.83 2.29
C HIS A 39 -12.33 1.10 2.81
N ALA A 40 -11.87 2.36 2.80
CA ALA A 40 -10.62 2.73 3.45
C ALA A 40 -10.69 2.50 4.97
N GLN A 41 -11.84 2.78 5.60
CA GLN A 41 -12.06 2.45 7.02
C GLN A 41 -12.01 0.94 7.26
N ARG A 42 -12.72 0.14 6.46
CA ARG A 42 -12.70 -1.33 6.56
C ARG A 42 -11.27 -1.89 6.53
N ALA A 43 -10.45 -1.41 5.59
CA ALA A 43 -9.05 -1.80 5.50
C ALA A 43 -8.23 -1.38 6.74
N ARG A 44 -8.46 -0.17 7.28
CA ARG A 44 -7.85 0.28 8.54
C ARG A 44 -8.23 -0.62 9.72
N ASP A 45 -9.49 -1.03 9.80
CA ASP A 45 -9.98 -1.90 10.87
C ASP A 45 -9.26 -3.26 10.86
N VAL A 46 -8.97 -3.83 9.68
CA VAL A 46 -8.15 -5.06 9.55
C VAL A 46 -6.74 -4.82 10.11
N LEU A 47 -6.09 -3.73 9.71
CA LEU A 47 -4.75 -3.41 10.22
C LEU A 47 -4.75 -3.22 11.74
N GLU A 48 -5.76 -2.54 12.28
CA GLU A 48 -5.90 -2.30 13.72
C GLU A 48 -6.08 -3.61 14.51
N ARG A 49 -7.01 -4.48 14.10
CA ARG A 49 -7.23 -5.80 14.75
C ARG A 49 -5.95 -6.63 14.83
N LEU A 50 -5.13 -6.56 13.77
CA LEU A 50 -3.89 -7.32 13.65
C LEU A 50 -2.65 -6.56 14.15
N LYS A 51 -2.83 -5.37 14.71
CA LYS A 51 -1.76 -4.49 15.22
C LYS A 51 -0.68 -4.20 14.16
N ILE A 52 -1.10 -4.06 12.91
CA ILE A 52 -0.26 -3.61 11.79
C ILE A 52 -0.31 -2.09 11.77
N ASN A 53 0.86 -1.45 11.82
CA ASN A 53 0.94 0.01 11.82
C ASN A 53 0.52 0.56 10.45
N VAL A 54 -0.57 1.32 10.39
CA VAL A 54 -1.04 1.98 9.16
C VAL A 54 -0.01 2.96 8.56
N ASN A 55 0.90 3.50 9.39
CA ASN A 55 2.02 4.33 8.94
C ASN A 55 3.33 3.54 8.76
N GLY A 56 3.26 2.21 8.88
CA GLY A 56 4.39 1.30 8.79
C GLY A 56 4.83 1.08 7.34
N ALA A 57 6.06 0.58 7.18
CA ALA A 57 6.64 0.29 5.87
C ALA A 57 5.84 -0.78 5.11
N ASP A 58 5.25 -1.75 5.83
CA ASP A 58 4.42 -2.81 5.25
C ASP A 58 3.21 -2.25 4.46
N ASN A 59 2.73 -1.05 4.85
CA ASN A 59 1.61 -0.39 4.19
C ASN A 59 2.04 0.65 3.13
N GLY A 60 3.32 0.69 2.74
CA GLY A 60 3.84 1.75 1.87
C GLY A 60 4.44 1.27 0.54
N VAL A 61 4.39 2.15 -0.46
CA VAL A 61 5.03 1.98 -1.77
C VAL A 61 5.42 3.35 -2.35
N TYR A 62 6.50 3.44 -3.14
CA TYR A 62 6.81 4.64 -3.91
C TYR A 62 6.19 4.60 -5.30
N LEU A 63 5.36 5.60 -5.61
CA LEU A 63 4.64 5.71 -6.89
C LEU A 63 4.93 7.02 -7.59
N LYS A 64 4.68 7.05 -8.90
CA LYS A 64 4.80 8.27 -9.72
C LYS A 64 3.89 9.36 -9.16
N HIS A 65 4.39 10.59 -9.02
CA HIS A 65 3.58 11.67 -8.42
C HIS A 65 3.64 13.00 -9.17
N MET A 66 4.83 13.44 -9.60
CA MET A 66 4.98 14.72 -10.31
C MET A 66 4.59 14.62 -11.79
N ASP A 67 4.92 13.49 -12.42
CA ASP A 67 4.70 13.22 -13.84
C ASP A 67 4.35 11.72 -14.03
N PRO A 68 3.23 11.38 -14.72
CA PRO A 68 2.89 9.98 -15.05
C PRO A 68 3.92 9.26 -15.95
N ASN A 69 4.80 10.01 -16.63
CA ASN A 69 5.90 9.50 -17.46
C ASN A 69 7.23 9.43 -16.71
N SER A 70 7.27 9.75 -15.41
CA SER A 70 8.49 9.66 -14.61
C SER A 70 9.06 8.23 -14.58
N ILE A 71 10.37 8.12 -14.38
CA ILE A 71 11.10 6.84 -14.34
C ILE A 71 10.72 5.95 -13.15
N GLN A 72 9.97 6.48 -12.16
CA GLN A 72 9.48 5.67 -11.05
C GLN A 72 8.55 4.58 -11.62
N PRO A 73 8.78 3.29 -11.33
CA PRO A 73 7.87 2.24 -11.74
C PRO A 73 6.50 2.37 -11.07
N GLY A 74 5.49 1.77 -11.69
CA GLY A 74 4.16 1.62 -11.11
C GLY A 74 3.14 2.69 -11.48
N ALA A 75 2.04 2.64 -10.75
CA ALA A 75 0.87 3.49 -10.93
C ALA A 75 1.16 4.98 -10.68
N TYR A 76 0.27 5.82 -11.21
CA TYR A 76 0.30 7.26 -10.94
C TYR A 76 -0.52 7.59 -9.70
N HIS A 77 0.15 8.00 -8.62
CA HIS A 77 -0.44 8.20 -7.29
C HIS A 77 -1.69 9.09 -7.33
N ARG A 78 -1.75 10.09 -8.21
CA ARG A 78 -2.88 11.03 -8.21
C ARG A 78 -4.21 10.46 -8.70
N VAL A 79 -4.21 9.27 -9.33
CA VAL A 79 -5.43 8.70 -9.94
C VAL A 79 -5.92 7.43 -9.27
N ILE A 80 -5.20 6.89 -8.27
CA ILE A 80 -5.52 5.59 -7.68
C ILE A 80 -6.44 5.66 -6.46
N HIS A 81 -6.71 6.85 -5.91
CA HIS A 81 -7.63 7.02 -4.77
C HIS A 81 -9.09 6.98 -5.24
N THR A 82 -9.51 5.86 -5.83
CA THR A 82 -10.86 5.60 -6.33
C THR A 82 -11.65 4.74 -5.33
N ASP A 83 -12.97 4.74 -5.44
CA ASP A 83 -13.81 3.83 -4.64
C ASP A 83 -13.48 2.35 -4.93
N GLU A 84 -13.25 2.02 -6.20
CA GLU A 84 -12.84 0.68 -6.63
C GLU A 84 -11.53 0.25 -5.97
N TYR A 85 -10.53 1.13 -5.91
CA TYR A 85 -9.28 0.86 -5.21
C TYR A 85 -9.50 0.51 -3.74
N PHE A 86 -10.22 1.39 -3.04
CA PHE A 86 -10.47 1.19 -1.60
C PHE A 86 -11.23 -0.11 -1.36
N LYS A 87 -12.25 -0.39 -2.18
CA LYS A 87 -13.05 -1.63 -2.09
C LYS A 87 -12.20 -2.87 -2.35
N ASN A 88 -11.33 -2.83 -3.35
CA ASN A 88 -10.46 -3.94 -3.71
C ASN A 88 -9.45 -4.23 -2.59
N VAL A 89 -8.75 -3.19 -2.09
CA VAL A 89 -7.82 -3.32 -0.95
C VAL A 89 -8.55 -3.90 0.26
N ALA A 90 -9.70 -3.34 0.66
CA ALA A 90 -10.45 -3.83 1.81
C ALA A 90 -10.84 -5.31 1.67
N SER A 91 -11.40 -5.69 0.51
CA SER A 91 -11.82 -7.07 0.25
C SER A 91 -10.66 -8.07 0.32
N ARG A 92 -9.49 -7.69 -0.22
CA ARG A 92 -8.29 -8.54 -0.18
C ARG A 92 -7.75 -8.72 1.23
N LEU A 93 -7.69 -7.64 2.02
CA LEU A 93 -7.21 -7.73 3.40
C LEU A 93 -8.16 -8.53 4.31
N GLU A 94 -9.47 -8.34 4.17
CA GLU A 94 -10.47 -9.13 4.92
C GLU A 94 -10.41 -10.61 4.54
N PHE A 95 -10.22 -10.92 3.26
CA PHE A 95 -10.04 -12.29 2.80
C PHE A 95 -8.77 -12.93 3.37
N ALA A 96 -7.64 -12.20 3.34
CA ALA A 96 -6.37 -12.66 3.91
C ALA A 96 -6.47 -12.88 5.44
N GLU A 97 -7.14 -11.97 6.16
CA GLU A 97 -7.41 -12.10 7.60
C GLU A 97 -8.21 -13.39 7.89
N SER A 98 -9.29 -13.62 7.14
CA SER A 98 -10.15 -14.80 7.26
C SER A 98 -9.41 -16.12 7.01
N LEU A 99 -8.61 -16.18 5.94
CA LEU A 99 -7.83 -17.38 5.59
C LEU A 99 -6.70 -17.66 6.57
N GLY A 100 -6.03 -16.63 7.07
CA GLY A 100 -4.84 -16.79 7.89
C GLY A 100 -5.13 -17.42 9.25
N ARG A 101 -6.35 -17.30 9.79
CA ARG A 101 -6.74 -17.81 11.13
C ARG A 101 -5.71 -17.40 12.20
N THR A 102 -4.94 -18.36 12.72
CA THR A 102 -3.87 -18.12 13.71
C THR A 102 -2.66 -17.36 13.16
N LYS A 103 -2.53 -17.27 11.83
CA LYS A 103 -1.50 -16.52 11.08
C LYS A 103 -2.09 -15.34 10.29
N ALA A 104 -3.24 -14.81 10.70
CA ALA A 104 -3.93 -13.70 10.01
C ALA A 104 -3.02 -12.49 9.78
N ARG A 105 -2.18 -12.13 10.76
CA ARG A 105 -1.24 -11.01 10.63
C ARG A 105 -0.25 -11.21 9.48
N ASP A 106 0.36 -12.38 9.38
CA ASP A 106 1.35 -12.68 8.34
C ASP A 106 0.68 -12.76 6.96
N ALA A 107 -0.53 -13.31 6.90
CA ALA A 107 -1.33 -13.36 5.68
C ALA A 107 -1.69 -11.96 5.16
N VAL A 108 -2.09 -11.05 6.04
CA VAL A 108 -2.38 -9.65 5.67
C VAL A 108 -1.12 -8.90 5.25
N ILE A 109 0.02 -9.12 5.90
CA ILE A 109 1.31 -8.53 5.46
C ILE A 109 1.72 -9.04 4.08
N ALA A 110 1.57 -10.35 3.83
CA ALA A 110 1.80 -10.93 2.50
C ALA A 110 0.86 -10.33 1.46
N GLU A 111 -0.40 -10.06 1.82
CA GLU A 111 -1.35 -9.44 0.89
C GLU A 111 -1.04 -7.97 0.60
N LEU A 112 -0.55 -7.22 1.60
CA LEU A 112 0.00 -5.87 1.37
C LEU A 112 1.21 -5.90 0.42
N GLU A 113 2.07 -6.93 0.48
CA GLU A 113 3.15 -7.14 -0.50
C GLU A 113 2.59 -7.42 -1.91
N ASN A 114 1.54 -8.24 -2.03
CA ASN A 114 0.89 -8.51 -3.31
C ASN A 114 0.32 -7.23 -3.93
N ILE A 115 -0.42 -6.44 -3.14
CA ILE A 115 -0.96 -5.15 -3.60
C ILE A 115 0.18 -4.18 -3.97
N ARG A 116 1.27 -4.15 -3.18
CA ARG A 116 2.47 -3.36 -3.52
C ARG A 116 3.02 -3.73 -4.88
N ASN A 117 3.09 -5.03 -5.19
CA ASN A 117 3.55 -5.52 -6.48
C ASN A 117 2.60 -5.10 -7.60
N ASP A 118 1.29 -5.26 -7.42
CA ASP A 118 0.28 -4.80 -8.40
C ASP A 118 0.45 -3.31 -8.73
N LEU A 119 0.59 -2.47 -7.70
CA LEU A 119 0.84 -1.04 -7.88
C LEU A 119 2.18 -0.76 -8.58
N SER A 120 3.22 -1.52 -8.25
CA SER A 120 4.57 -1.37 -8.83
C SER A 120 4.65 -1.82 -10.29
N PHE A 121 3.82 -2.79 -10.68
CA PHE A 121 3.67 -3.26 -12.07
C PHE A 121 2.51 -2.59 -12.81
N ASN A 122 1.82 -1.62 -12.19
CA ASN A 122 0.71 -0.87 -12.77
C ASN A 122 -0.46 -1.79 -13.21
N VAL A 123 -0.66 -2.90 -12.48
CA VAL A 123 -1.84 -3.77 -12.61
C VAL A 123 -3.07 -2.98 -12.17
N LYS A 124 -4.13 -3.01 -12.96
CA LYS A 124 -5.35 -2.23 -12.70
C LYS A 124 -6.15 -2.88 -11.57
N ILE A 125 -6.14 -2.21 -10.42
CA ILE A 125 -6.86 -2.60 -9.20
C ILE A 125 -7.67 -1.43 -8.62
N TRP A 126 -7.84 -0.35 -9.40
CA TRP A 126 -8.48 0.93 -9.06
C TRP A 126 -9.33 1.43 -10.22
#